data_AF-A0A2V6ZYW1-F1
#
_entry.id   AF-A0A2V6ZYW1-F1
#
_cell.length_a   1.000
_cell.length_b   1.000
_cell.length_c   1.000
_cell.angle_alpha   90.00
_cell.angle_beta   90.00
_cell.angle_gamma   90.00
#
_symmetry.space_group_name_H-M   'P 1'
#
loop_
_entity.id
_entity.type
_entity.pdbx_description
1 polymer ?
#
loop_
_entity_poly.entity_id
_entity_poly.type
_entity_poly.pdbx_seq_one_letter_code
_entity_poly.pdbx_strand_id
1 'polypeptide(L)'
;EVEPIYGIVAQRFVDAYEGRGFAEVEADVAAEGARRGGGRPSLLQDVMRGRRTEIEYLNGYVCQQGRRVGVKTPINDAVVAAVKSFPVGQLKPDPKNLEPILKILPF
;
A
#
# COMPACT_ATOMS: atom_id res chain seq x y z
N GLU A 1 23.12 -8.58 4.02
CA GLU A 1 22.24 -9.27 4.98
C GLU A 1 20.95 -8.46 5.07
N VAL A 2 19.78 -9.10 5.13
CA VAL A 2 18.48 -8.41 5.18
C VAL A 2 18.06 -8.28 6.64
N GLU A 3 17.73 -7.07 7.08
CA GLU A 3 17.26 -6.82 8.45
C GLU A 3 15.93 -7.56 8.74
N PRO A 4 15.68 -7.98 9.99
CA PRO A 4 14.41 -8.59 10.37
C PRO A 4 13.21 -7.67 10.12
N ILE A 5 12.20 -8.19 9.42
CA ILE A 5 10.96 -7.48 9.11
C ILE A 5 10.05 -7.62 10.32
N TYR A 6 9.72 -6.53 11.01
CA TYR A 6 8.89 -6.59 12.23
C TYR A 6 9.50 -7.44 13.36
N GLY A 7 10.82 -7.63 13.36
CA GLY A 7 11.49 -8.56 14.27
C GLY A 7 11.46 -10.03 13.81
N ILE A 8 10.81 -10.33 12.68
CA ILE A 8 10.74 -11.65 12.06
C ILE A 8 11.89 -11.77 11.06
N VAL A 9 12.68 -12.84 11.20
CA VAL A 9 13.80 -13.12 10.30
C VAL A 9 13.29 -13.26 8.86
N ALA A 10 13.93 -12.54 7.92
CA ALA A 10 13.49 -12.47 6.52
C ALA A 10 13.29 -13.85 5.86
N GLN A 11 14.13 -14.83 6.21
CA GLN A 11 14.04 -16.20 5.69
C GLN A 11 12.68 -16.85 5.96
N ARG A 12 12.01 -16.53 7.08
CA ARG A 12 10.69 -17.09 7.40
C ARG A 12 9.62 -16.68 6.38
N PHE A 13 9.72 -15.48 5.80
CA PHE A 13 8.80 -15.06 4.74
C PHE A 13 9.04 -15.82 3.43
N VAL A 14 10.31 -16.13 3.13
CA VAL A 14 10.68 -16.95 1.96
C VAL A 14 10.16 -18.37 2.15
N ASP A 15 10.36 -18.97 3.33
CA ASP A 15 9.85 -20.30 3.65
C ASP A 15 8.32 -20.35 3.60
N ALA A 16 7.64 -19.32 4.11
CA ALA A 16 6.18 -19.20 4.05
C ALA A 16 5.66 -19.10 2.61
N TYR A 17 6.36 -18.39 1.74
CA TYR A 17 6.05 -18.35 0.30
C TYR A 17 6.17 -19.74 -0.35
N GLU A 18 7.12 -20.56 0.12
CA GLU A 18 7.27 -21.96 -0.28
C GLU A 18 6.33 -22.93 0.47
N GLY A 19 5.38 -22.40 1.25
CA GLY A 19 4.35 -23.18 1.94
C GLY A 19 4.76 -23.72 3.32
N ARG A 20 5.89 -23.28 3.88
CA ARG A 20 6.37 -23.72 5.20
C ARG A 20 6.20 -22.61 6.24
N GLY A 21 5.46 -22.88 7.31
CA GLY A 21 5.38 -21.96 8.45
C GLY A 21 4.58 -20.66 8.20
N PHE A 22 3.65 -20.68 7.23
CA PHE A 22 2.85 -19.52 6.86
C PHE A 22 2.00 -19.02 8.02
N ALA A 23 1.34 -19.93 8.75
CA ALA A 23 0.44 -19.57 9.85
C ALA A 23 1.18 -18.85 10.99
N GLU A 24 2.41 -19.27 11.28
CA GLU A 24 3.27 -18.67 12.29
C GLU A 24 3.74 -17.28 11.87
N VAL A 25 4.12 -17.11 10.60
CA VAL A 25 4.48 -15.78 10.06
C VAL A 25 3.27 -14.85 10.08
N GLU A 26 2.10 -15.33 9.66
CA GLU A 26 0.86 -14.56 9.70
C GLU A 26 0.51 -14.13 11.12
N ALA A 27 0.59 -15.05 12.09
CA ALA A 27 0.34 -14.77 13.50
C ALA A 27 1.31 -13.72 14.07
N ASP A 28 2.61 -13.83 13.78
CA ASP A 28 3.61 -12.86 14.25
C ASP A 28 3.40 -11.48 13.62
N VAL A 29 3.09 -11.41 12.32
CA VAL A 29 2.76 -10.15 11.63
C VAL A 29 1.51 -9.52 12.23
N ALA A 30 0.46 -10.31 12.50
CA ALA A 30 -0.76 -9.83 13.13
C ALA A 30 -0.51 -9.31 14.55
N ALA A 31 0.30 -10.04 15.34
CA ALA A 31 0.68 -9.64 16.69
C ALA A 31 1.46 -8.31 16.69
N GLU A 32 2.42 -8.13 15.77
CA GLU A 32 3.11 -6.85 15.65
C GLU A 32 2.17 -5.72 15.22
N GLY A 33 1.27 -5.99 14.28
CA GLY A 33 0.24 -5.03 13.85
C GLY A 33 -0.62 -4.55 15.02
N ALA A 34 -1.09 -5.49 15.85
CA ALA A 34 -1.84 -5.17 17.07
C ALA A 34 -1.00 -4.38 18.07
N ARG A 35 0.28 -4.74 18.26
CA ARG A 35 1.20 -4.06 19.19
C ARG A 35 1.48 -2.61 18.80
N ARG A 36 1.65 -2.33 17.50
CA ARG A 36 1.87 -0.97 16.99
C ARG A 36 0.63 -0.08 17.07
N GLY A 37 -0.56 -0.69 17.14
CA GLY A 37 -1.83 0.01 17.17
C GLY A 37 -2.13 0.76 15.87
N GLY A 38 -3.11 1.68 15.94
CA GLY A 38 -3.57 2.48 14.79
C GLY A 38 -2.58 3.57 14.39
N GLY A 39 -1.57 3.22 13.60
CA GLY A 39 -0.67 4.17 12.96
C GLY A 39 -1.35 4.90 11.79
N ARG A 40 -1.05 6.20 11.62
CA ARG A 40 -1.39 6.91 10.38
C ARG A 40 -0.23 6.80 9.40
N PRO A 41 -0.40 6.17 8.23
CA PRO A 41 0.67 6.09 7.24
C PRO A 41 1.09 7.50 6.77
N SER A 42 2.35 7.66 6.36
CA SER A 42 2.95 8.94 5.95
C SER A 42 2.09 9.71 4.95
N LEU A 43 1.62 9.04 3.91
CA LEU A 43 0.75 9.63 2.89
C LEU A 43 -0.54 10.21 3.49
N LEU A 44 -1.21 9.49 4.40
CA LEU A 44 -2.40 10.03 5.08
C LEU A 44 -2.05 11.27 5.92
N GLN A 45 -0.89 11.28 6.57
CA GLN A 45 -0.45 12.44 7.31
C GLN A 45 -0.18 13.66 6.41
N ASP A 46 0.34 13.46 5.20
CA ASP A 46 0.52 14.52 4.21
C ASP A 46 -0.81 15.09 3.74
N VAL A 47 -1.78 14.21 3.45
CA VAL A 47 -3.17 14.62 3.13
C VAL A 47 -3.77 15.46 4.25
N MET A 48 -3.66 14.99 5.50
CA MET A 48 -4.18 15.73 6.66
C MET A 48 -3.51 17.10 6.86
N ARG A 49 -2.24 17.23 6.50
CA ARG A 49 -1.48 18.48 6.60
C ARG A 49 -1.50 19.33 5.32
N GLY A 50 -2.27 18.92 4.31
CA GLY A 50 -2.38 19.66 3.05
C GLY A 50 -1.09 19.70 2.22
N ARG A 51 -0.22 18.70 2.36
CA ARG A 51 1.04 18.61 1.62
C ARG A 51 0.89 17.83 0.32
N ARG A 52 1.92 17.94 -0.53
CA ARG A 52 2.08 17.03 -1.66
C ARG A 52 2.29 15.61 -1.13
N THR A 53 1.62 14.64 -1.75
CA THR A 53 1.77 13.22 -1.43
C THR A 53 2.84 12.56 -2.29
N GLU A 54 3.32 11.42 -1.82
CA GLU A 54 4.27 10.54 -2.51
C GLU A 54 3.61 9.57 -3.52
N ILE A 55 2.34 9.78 -3.90
CA ILE A 55 1.56 8.84 -4.73
C ILE A 55 2.22 8.47 -6.06
N GLU A 56 2.95 9.42 -6.66
CA GLU A 56 3.66 9.26 -7.93
C GLU A 56 4.86 8.32 -7.80
N TYR A 57 5.51 8.31 -6.63
CA TYR A 57 6.67 7.47 -6.32
C TYR A 57 6.28 6.11 -5.74
N LEU A 58 5.07 5.98 -5.18
CA LEU A 58 4.52 4.70 -4.72
C LEU A 58 3.75 3.98 -5.84
N ASN A 59 2.42 4.11 -5.86
CA ASN A 59 1.57 3.45 -6.85
C ASN A 59 1.91 3.89 -8.27
N GLY A 60 2.28 5.16 -8.49
CA GLY A 60 2.71 5.66 -9.79
C GLY A 60 3.95 4.95 -10.33
N TYR A 61 4.89 4.58 -9.46
CA TYR A 61 6.07 3.80 -9.83
C TYR A 61 5.70 2.36 -10.23
N VAL A 62 4.78 1.73 -9.49
CA VAL A 62 4.23 0.41 -9.85
C VAL A 62 3.59 0.45 -11.24
N CYS A 63 2.76 1.46 -11.51
CA CYS A 63 2.15 1.66 -12.83
C CYS A 63 3.21 1.84 -13.93
N GLN A 64 4.28 2.59 -13.64
CA GLN A 64 5.39 2.78 -14.58
C GLN A 64 6.10 1.46 -14.88
N GLN A 65 6.42 0.65 -13.85
CA GLN A 65 7.08 -0.64 -14.06
C GLN A 65 6.17 -1.61 -14.82
N GLY A 66 4.88 -1.68 -14.47
CA GLY A 66 3.91 -2.51 -15.20
C GLY A 66 3.88 -2.20 -16.69
N ARG A 67 3.81 -0.91 -17.05
CA ARG A 67 3.89 -0.48 -18.46
C ARG A 67 5.18 -0.92 -19.16
N ARG A 68 6.33 -0.87 -18.49
CA ARG A 68 7.62 -1.28 -19.06
C ARG A 68 7.66 -2.76 -19.43
N VAL A 69 6.96 -3.61 -18.68
CA VAL A 69 6.95 -5.06 -18.87
C VAL A 69 5.64 -5.59 -19.49
N GLY A 70 4.75 -4.69 -19.92
CA GLY A 70 3.46 -5.08 -20.53
C GLY A 70 2.41 -5.62 -19.55
N VAL A 71 2.57 -5.40 -18.24
CA VAL A 71 1.62 -5.82 -17.20
C VAL A 71 0.69 -4.66 -16.86
N LYS A 72 -0.63 -4.88 -16.96
CA LYS A 72 -1.64 -3.88 -16.60
C LYS A 72 -1.75 -3.75 -15.08
N THR A 73 -1.92 -2.51 -14.60
CA THR A 73 -2.02 -2.18 -13.17
C THR A 73 -3.31 -1.40 -12.84
N PRO A 74 -4.50 -1.87 -13.28
CA PRO A 74 -5.71 -1.05 -13.35
C PRO A 74 -6.12 -0.43 -12.01
N ILE A 75 -5.97 -1.17 -10.91
CA ILE A 75 -6.31 -0.66 -9.57
C ILE A 75 -5.32 0.43 -9.12
N ASN A 76 -4.02 0.23 -9.34
CA ASN A 76 -3.01 1.24 -9.01
C ASN A 76 -3.21 2.50 -9.88
N ASP A 77 -3.52 2.34 -11.17
CA ASP A 77 -3.78 3.46 -12.07
C ASP A 77 -4.98 4.28 -11.58
N ALA A 78 -6.05 3.63 -11.14
CA ALA A 78 -7.22 4.30 -10.56
C ALA A 78 -6.92 5.02 -9.24
N VAL A 79 -6.13 4.41 -8.35
CA VAL A 79 -5.68 5.05 -7.10
C VAL A 79 -4.87 6.31 -7.38
N VAL A 80 -3.92 6.23 -8.32
CA VAL A 80 -3.10 7.39 -8.73
C VAL A 80 -4.00 8.49 -9.32
N ALA A 81 -4.93 8.13 -10.19
CA ALA A 81 -5.87 9.08 -10.79
C ALA A 81 -6.76 9.75 -9.74
N ALA A 82 -7.26 8.99 -8.76
CA ALA A 82 -8.12 9.49 -7.68
C ALA A 82 -7.39 10.50 -6.78
N VAL A 83 -6.11 10.29 -6.47
CA VAL A 83 -5.33 11.27 -5.70
C VAL A 83 -4.99 12.49 -6.55
N LYS A 84 -4.64 12.30 -7.83
CA LYS A 84 -4.24 13.39 -8.74
C LYS A 84 -5.41 14.24 -9.25
N SER A 85 -6.66 13.81 -9.08
CA SER A 85 -7.84 14.61 -9.42
C SER A 85 -8.01 15.82 -8.49
N PHE A 86 -7.34 15.82 -7.33
CA PHE A 86 -7.30 16.94 -6.41
C PHE A 86 -6.06 17.81 -6.66
N PRO A 87 -6.18 19.14 -6.62
CA PRO A 87 -5.02 20.01 -6.50
C PRO A 87 -4.22 19.67 -5.24
N VAL A 88 -2.92 20.00 -5.23
CA VAL A 88 -2.05 19.78 -4.07
C VAL A 88 -2.66 20.42 -2.82
N GLY A 89 -2.75 19.64 -1.75
CA GLY A 89 -3.30 20.06 -0.45
C GLY A 89 -4.82 20.10 -0.34
N GLN A 90 -5.55 19.81 -1.42
CA GLN A 90 -7.02 19.84 -1.45
C GLN A 90 -7.68 18.49 -1.21
N LEU A 91 -6.95 17.38 -1.34
CA LEU A 91 -7.46 16.06 -0.96
C LEU A 91 -7.78 16.04 0.54
N LYS A 92 -8.97 15.58 0.91
CA LYS A 92 -9.38 15.32 2.29
C LYS A 92 -9.70 13.85 2.48
N PRO A 93 -9.44 13.25 3.66
CA PRO A 93 -9.86 11.88 3.93
C PRO A 93 -11.39 11.80 3.93
N ASP A 94 -11.94 11.18 2.89
CA ASP A 94 -13.37 10.93 2.74
C ASP A 94 -13.53 9.56 2.06
N PRO A 95 -14.33 8.63 2.64
CA PRO A 95 -14.65 7.36 2.00
C PRO A 95 -15.19 7.48 0.57
N LYS A 96 -15.86 8.59 0.23
CA LYS A 96 -16.39 8.84 -1.13
C LYS A 96 -15.29 8.88 -2.20
N ASN A 97 -14.05 9.23 -1.82
CA ASN A 97 -12.92 9.20 -2.75
C ASN A 97 -12.61 7.78 -3.27
N LEU A 98 -13.12 6.74 -2.60
CA LEU A 98 -12.94 5.35 -3.00
C LEU A 98 -13.97 4.89 -4.04
N GLU A 99 -15.09 5.59 -4.20
CA GLU A 99 -16.19 5.16 -5.08
C GLU A 99 -15.75 4.85 -6.52
N PRO A 100 -14.88 5.64 -7.18
CA PRO A 100 -14.42 5.32 -8.53
C PRO A 100 -13.59 4.04 -8.59
N ILE A 101 -12.82 3.74 -7.53
CA ILE A 101 -11.95 2.57 -7.45
C ILE A 101 -12.77 1.32 -7.14
N LEU A 102 -13.76 1.42 -6.25
CA LEU A 102 -14.62 0.30 -5.88
C LEU A 102 -15.37 -0.28 -7.09
N LYS A 103 -15.72 0.55 -8.07
CA LYS A 103 -16.42 0.13 -9.30
C LYS A 103 -15.61 -0.78 -10.22
N ILE A 104 -14.29 -0.84 -10.06
CA ILE A 104 -13.39 -1.61 -10.93
C ILE A 104 -12.75 -2.81 -10.23
N LEU A 105 -13.06 -3.01 -8.95
CA LEU A 105 -12.56 -4.16 -8.21
C LEU A 105 -13.25 -5.45 -8.72
N PRO A 106 -12.49 -6.54 -8.87
CA PRO A 106 -13.05 -7.84 -9.24
C PRO A 106 -13.77 -8.42 -8.02
N PHE A 107 -15.09 -8.24 -7.97
CA PHE A 107 -15.97 -8.89 -7.00
C PHE A 107 -16.90 -9.87 -7.72
#